data_AF-A0AAQ6IGZ9-F1
#
_entry.id   AF-A0AAQ6IGZ9-F1
#
_cell.length_a   1.000
_cell.length_b   1.000
_cell.length_c   1.000
_cell.angle_alpha   90.00
_cell.angle_beta   90.00
_cell.angle_gamma   90.00
#
_symmetry.space_group_name_H-M   'P 1'
#
loop_
_entity.id
_entity.type
_entity.pdbx_description
1 polymer ?
#
loop_
_entity_poly.entity_id
_entity_poly.type
_entity_poly.pdbx_seq_one_letter_code
_entity_poly.pdbx_strand_id
1 'polypeptide(L)'
;QSPLRPLTVLVFYLLLHSCRCEPELIGPTQPIVARVGDDVTLPCHLEPVMDAVMMTLEWSRSDLNNVIVYVWRSGQEYVKENHP
;
A
#
# COMPACT_ATOMS: atom_id res chain seq x y z
N GLN A 1 41.33 21.84 -11.52
CA GLN A 1 40.21 20.97 -11.09
C GLN A 1 38.94 21.56 -11.69
N SER A 2 38.33 20.87 -12.66
CA SER A 2 37.23 21.41 -13.47
C SER A 2 35.92 21.50 -12.67
N PRO A 3 35.22 22.65 -12.66
CA PRO A 3 34.00 22.90 -11.87
C PRO A 3 32.79 22.07 -12.31
N LEU A 4 32.91 21.31 -13.41
CA LEU A 4 31.89 20.40 -13.93
C LEU A 4 31.69 19.16 -13.05
N ARG A 5 32.74 18.68 -12.37
CA ARG A 5 32.68 17.49 -11.51
C ARG A 5 31.68 17.61 -10.35
N PRO A 6 31.68 18.69 -9.54
CA PRO A 6 30.72 18.82 -8.44
C PRO A 6 29.29 18.99 -8.96
N LEU A 7 29.09 19.65 -10.12
CA LEU A 7 27.78 19.79 -10.73
C LEU A 7 27.21 18.44 -11.16
N THR A 8 28.02 17.58 -11.80
CA THR A 8 27.60 16.23 -12.19
C THR A 8 27.26 15.37 -10.98
N VAL A 9 28.04 15.44 -9.90
CA VAL A 9 27.76 14.71 -8.64
C VAL A 9 26.46 15.20 -8.00
N LEU A 10 26.24 16.52 -7.95
CA LEU A 10 25.01 17.11 -7.43
C LEU A 10 23.79 16.65 -8.26
N VAL A 11 23.88 16.70 -9.59
CA VAL A 11 22.82 16.24 -10.48
C VAL A 11 22.53 14.75 -10.26
N PHE A 12 23.55 13.90 -10.18
CA PHE A 12 23.37 12.46 -9.93
C PHE A 12 22.75 12.19 -8.56
N TYR A 13 23.19 12.90 -7.52
CA TYR A 13 22.61 12.80 -6.18
C TYR A 13 21.14 13.23 -6.15
N LEU A 14 20.80 14.33 -6.84
CA LEU A 14 19.43 14.80 -6.99
C LEU A 14 18.58 13.81 -7.76
N LEU A 15 19.08 13.22 -8.85
CA LEU A 15 18.39 12.17 -9.61
C LEU A 15 18.12 10.92 -8.76
N LEU A 16 19.11 10.47 -7.97
CA LEU A 16 18.94 9.34 -7.04
C LEU A 16 17.91 9.63 -5.93
N HIS A 17 17.85 10.87 -5.43
CA HIS A 17 16.91 11.27 -4.37
C HIS A 17 15.51 11.68 -4.87
N SER A 18 15.37 11.99 -6.16
CA SER A 18 14.08 12.36 -6.76
C SER A 18 13.27 11.17 -7.24
N CYS A 19 13.88 9.98 -7.36
CA CYS A 19 13.15 8.71 -7.44
C CYS A 19 12.54 8.31 -6.08
N ARG A 20 11.60 9.10 -5.58
CA ARG A 20 10.66 8.61 -4.56
C ARG A 20 9.51 7.91 -5.29
N CYS A 21 9.76 6.68 -5.71
CA CYS A 21 8.67 5.80 -6.15
C CYS A 21 7.83 5.49 -4.92
N GLU A 22 6.61 6.01 -4.88
CA GLU A 22 5.61 5.55 -3.93
C GLU A 22 5.20 4.13 -4.32
N PRO A 23 5.11 3.18 -3.38
CA PRO A 23 4.69 1.83 -3.70
C PRO A 23 3.28 1.82 -4.26
N GLU A 24 3.06 0.98 -5.27
CA GLU A 24 1.73 0.74 -5.83
C GLU A 24 1.08 -0.46 -5.14
N LEU A 25 -0.20 -0.34 -4.77
CA LEU A 25 -0.98 -1.44 -4.22
C LEU A 25 -1.60 -2.26 -5.36
N ILE A 26 -1.08 -3.45 -5.58
CA ILE A 26 -1.51 -4.36 -6.63
C ILE A 26 -2.51 -5.38 -6.05
N GLY A 27 -3.71 -5.40 -6.64
CA GLY A 27 -4.77 -6.36 -6.35
C GLY A 27 -4.85 -7.50 -7.37
N PRO A 28 -5.81 -8.43 -7.21
CA PRO A 28 -6.02 -9.50 -8.18
C PRO A 28 -6.52 -8.94 -9.52
N THR A 29 -6.03 -9.49 -10.62
CA THR A 29 -6.45 -9.10 -11.98
C THR A 29 -7.83 -9.65 -12.36
N GLN A 30 -8.33 -10.64 -11.62
CA GLN A 30 -9.62 -11.27 -11.84
C GLN A 30 -10.45 -11.24 -10.55
N PRO A 31 -11.78 -11.22 -10.65
CA PRO A 31 -12.65 -11.31 -9.49
C PRO A 31 -12.45 -12.60 -8.69
N ILE A 32 -12.54 -12.51 -7.38
CA ILE A 32 -12.50 -13.66 -6.49
C ILE A 32 -13.93 -14.15 -6.30
N VAL A 33 -14.17 -15.43 -6.61
CA VAL A 33 -15.48 -16.08 -6.52
C VAL A 33 -15.45 -17.09 -5.39
N ALA A 34 -16.48 -17.07 -4.54
CA ALA A 34 -16.62 -17.97 -3.41
C ALA A 34 -18.08 -18.39 -3.24
N ARG A 35 -18.30 -19.54 -2.58
CA ARG A 35 -19.65 -19.97 -2.20
C ARG A 35 -20.05 -19.37 -0.86
N VAL A 36 -21.37 -19.33 -0.63
CA VAL A 36 -21.90 -18.92 0.66
C VAL A 36 -21.45 -19.90 1.73
N GLY A 37 -20.83 -19.37 2.78
CA GLY A 37 -20.26 -20.15 3.89
C GLY A 37 -18.77 -20.46 3.73
N ASP A 38 -18.14 -20.14 2.59
CA ASP A 38 -16.70 -20.24 2.43
C ASP A 38 -15.99 -19.04 3.08
N ASP A 39 -14.81 -19.30 3.64
CA ASP A 39 -13.85 -18.26 3.97
C ASP A 39 -13.11 -17.82 2.70
N VAL A 40 -12.88 -16.51 2.57
CA VAL A 40 -12.23 -15.91 1.40
C VAL A 40 -11.06 -15.05 1.84
N THR A 41 -9.95 -15.16 1.12
CA THR A 41 -8.82 -14.23 1.24
C THR A 41 -8.81 -13.28 0.04
N LEU A 42 -8.71 -11.98 0.30
CA LEU A 42 -8.52 -10.95 -0.72
C LEU A 42 -7.02 -10.58 -0.75
N PRO A 43 -6.21 -11.13 -1.69
CA PRO A 43 -4.79 -10.88 -1.73
C PRO A 43 -4.50 -9.49 -2.32
N CYS A 44 -3.50 -8.83 -1.76
CA CYS A 44 -2.89 -7.63 -2.33
C CYS A 44 -1.41 -7.60 -1.93
N HIS A 45 -0.60 -6.86 -2.68
CA HIS A 45 0.81 -6.64 -2.36
C HIS A 45 1.28 -5.28 -2.85
N LEU A 46 2.41 -4.81 -2.32
CA LEU A 46 3.04 -3.58 -2.78
C LEU A 46 4.10 -3.89 -3.84
N GLU A 47 4.16 -3.06 -4.88
CA GLU A 47 5.24 -3.07 -5.86
C GLU A 47 5.98 -1.72 -5.83
N PRO A 48 7.31 -1.70 -5.60
CA PRO A 48 8.19 -2.86 -5.29
C PRO A 48 7.90 -3.47 -3.90
N VAL A 49 8.33 -4.73 -3.71
CA VAL A 49 8.14 -5.47 -2.45
C VAL A 49 8.80 -4.74 -1.29
N MET A 50 8.04 -4.50 -0.22
CA MET A 50 8.52 -3.87 1.01
C MET A 50 7.73 -4.34 2.24
N ASP A 51 8.27 -4.08 3.43
CA ASP A 51 7.61 -4.41 4.70
C ASP A 51 6.43 -3.46 4.96
N ALA A 52 5.22 -4.04 5.04
CA ALA A 52 3.98 -3.31 5.30
C ALA A 52 3.48 -3.46 6.75
N VAL A 53 4.21 -4.15 7.65
CA VAL A 53 3.72 -4.46 9.02
C VAL A 53 3.38 -3.21 9.84
N MET A 54 4.19 -2.15 9.68
CA MET A 54 3.98 -0.86 10.36
C MET A 54 3.08 0.11 9.58
N MET A 55 2.63 -0.26 8.38
CA MET A 55 1.72 0.56 7.59
C MET A 55 0.28 0.40 8.08
N THR A 56 -0.57 1.38 7.74
CA THR A 56 -2.01 1.24 7.92
C THR A 56 -2.59 0.48 6.73
N LEU A 57 -3.36 -0.57 6.99
CA LEU A 57 -4.13 -1.31 6.00
C LEU A 57 -5.61 -1.11 6.30
N GLU A 58 -6.37 -0.66 5.31
CA GLU A 58 -7.82 -0.49 5.42
C GLU A 58 -8.52 -1.27 4.31
N TRP A 59 -9.53 -2.05 4.69
CA TRP A 59 -10.45 -2.66 3.73
C TRP A 59 -11.79 -1.95 3.81
N SER A 60 -12.27 -1.50 2.65
CA SER A 60 -13.59 -0.88 2.51
C SER A 60 -14.45 -1.61 1.50
N ARG A 61 -15.76 -1.58 1.73
CA ARG A 61 -16.78 -2.12 0.84
C ARG A 61 -17.26 -1.03 -0.09
N SER A 62 -16.83 -1.08 -1.34
CA SER A 62 -17.20 -0.08 -2.36
C SER A 62 -18.68 -0.09 -2.70
N ASP A 63 -19.33 -1.25 -2.62
CA ASP A 63 -20.78 -1.42 -2.78
C ASP A 63 -21.61 -0.86 -1.61
N LEU A 64 -20.96 -0.56 -0.49
CA LEU A 64 -21.57 0.02 0.71
C LEU A 64 -21.04 1.43 0.96
N ASN A 65 -21.00 2.29 -0.07
CA ASN A 65 -20.53 3.68 0.04
C ASN A 65 -19.12 3.81 0.68
N ASN A 66 -18.23 2.86 0.40
CA ASN A 66 -16.86 2.80 0.96
C ASN A 66 -16.82 2.67 2.49
N VAL A 67 -17.81 2.01 3.10
CA VAL A 67 -17.74 1.67 4.54
C VAL A 67 -16.51 0.82 4.82
N ILE A 68 -15.72 1.24 5.80
CA ILE A 68 -14.53 0.52 6.28
C ILE A 68 -14.99 -0.66 7.13
N VAL A 69 -14.58 -1.87 6.73
CA VAL A 69 -14.95 -3.14 7.40
C VAL A 69 -13.81 -3.75 8.20
N TYR A 70 -12.57 -3.35 7.93
CA TYR A 70 -11.40 -3.80 8.67
C TYR A 70 -10.29 -2.75 8.61
N VAL A 71 -9.59 -2.58 9.73
CA VAL A 71 -8.41 -1.71 9.83
C VAL A 71 -7.31 -2.45 10.59
N TRP A 72 -6.10 -2.41 10.05
CA TRP A 72 -4.88 -2.76 10.76
C TRP A 72 -3.96 -1.55 10.80
N ARG A 73 -3.41 -1.25 11.97
CA ARG A 73 -2.49 -0.12 12.14
C ARG A 73 -1.53 -0.40 13.28
N SER A 74 -0.28 0.03 13.15
CA SER A 74 0.73 -0.11 14.23
C SER A 74 0.85 -1.54 14.80
N GLY A 75 0.69 -2.56 13.95
CA GLY A 75 0.78 -3.96 14.37
C GLY A 75 -0.44 -4.53 15.10
N GLN A 76 -1.60 -3.86 15.05
CA GLN A 76 -2.82 -4.30 15.73
C GLN A 76 -4.06 -4.10 14.86
N GLU A 77 -5.05 -4.98 15.02
CA GLU A 77 -6.38 -4.80 14.46
C GLU A 77 -7.14 -3.71 15.22
N TYR A 78 -7.70 -2.76 14.47
CA TYR A 78 -8.55 -1.71 14.99
C TYR A 78 -10.00 -2.05 14.71
N VAL A 79 -10.70 -2.50 15.73
CA VAL A 79 -12.15 -2.69 15.67
C VAL A 79 -12.80 -1.32 15.78
N LYS A 80 -13.41 -0.85 14.69
CA LYS A 80 -14.25 0.34 14.73
C LYS A 80 -15.57 -0.07 15.41
N GLU A 81 -15.78 0.36 16.65
CA GLU A 81 -17.10 0.30 17.31
C GLU A 81 -18.08 1.18 16.53
N ASN A 82 -18.72 0.60 15.51
CA ASN A 82 -19.96 1.12 15.00
C ASN A 82 -21.06 0.35 15.72
N HIS A 83 -21.63 0.95 16.77
CA HIS A 83 -22.92 0.57 17.31
C HIS A 83 -23.95 0.53 16.15
N PRO A 84 -24.87 -0.44 16.15
CA PRO A 84 -25.92 -0.57 15.13
C PRO A 84 -26.85 0.65 15.07
#